data_AF-A0AB74M502-F1
#
_entry.id   AF-A0AB74M502-F1
#
_cell.length_a   1.000
_cell.length_b   1.000
_cell.length_c   1.000
_cell.angle_alpha   90.00
_cell.angle_beta   90.00
_cell.angle_gamma   90.00
#
_symmetry.space_group_name_H-M   'P 1'
#
loop_
_entity.id
_entity.type
_entity.pdbx_description
1 polymer ?
#
loop_
_entity_poly.entity_id
_entity_poly.type
_entity_poly.pdbx_seq_one_letter_code
_entity_poly.pdbx_strand_id
1 'polypeptide(L)'
;MPARRLTDAEIERIAEMREGGATYSAIAAAIGCSESTVYWKCLAAGAEPPNRRQIKSKVLGPLVVSRNGYPVRRYTDDEDRRLLALEAEGRSNAEIGRLTGRRPHTVKARLMTLARHEALAEMSA
;
A
#
# COMPACT_ATOMS: atom_id res chain seq x y z
N MET A 1 -10.11 15.89 -17.78
CA MET A 1 -9.51 16.76 -16.74
C MET A 1 -8.18 16.17 -16.33
N PRO A 2 -7.05 16.90 -16.44
CA PRO A 2 -5.77 16.41 -15.96
C PRO A 2 -5.86 16.11 -14.46
N ALA A 3 -5.20 15.04 -14.00
CA ALA A 3 -5.18 14.70 -12.59
C ALA A 3 -4.49 15.83 -11.81
N ARG A 4 -5.20 16.43 -10.84
CA ARG A 4 -4.63 17.40 -9.89
C ARG A 4 -3.45 16.74 -9.18
N ARG A 5 -2.29 17.39 -9.22
CA ARG A 5 -1.14 17.00 -8.38
C ARG A 5 -1.36 17.56 -6.99
N LEU A 6 -1.23 16.69 -5.99
CA LEU A 6 -1.24 17.12 -4.59
C LEU A 6 0.08 17.84 -4.27
N THR A 7 0.00 18.89 -3.48
CA THR A 7 1.19 19.56 -2.91
C THR A 7 1.77 18.75 -1.75
N ASP A 8 3.01 19.03 -1.36
CA ASP A 8 3.63 18.35 -0.23
C ASP A 8 2.87 18.64 1.08
N ALA A 9 2.39 19.88 1.27
CA ALA A 9 1.55 20.24 2.41
C ALA A 9 0.20 19.49 2.43
N GLU A 10 -0.39 19.20 1.27
CA GLU A 10 -1.59 18.36 1.20
C GLU A 10 -1.29 16.91 1.53
N ILE A 11 -0.12 16.39 1.14
CA ILE A 11 0.31 15.03 1.48
C ILE A 11 0.56 14.90 2.99
N GLU A 12 1.23 15.88 3.59
CA GLU A 12 1.45 15.96 5.03
C GLU A 12 0.11 16.01 5.79
N ARG A 13 -0.79 16.90 5.37
CA ARG A 13 -2.14 16.98 5.95
C ARG A 13 -2.93 15.68 5.83
N ILE A 14 -2.78 14.93 4.74
CA ILE A 14 -3.40 13.61 4.60
C ILE A 14 -2.88 12.64 5.67
N ALA A 15 -1.57 12.63 5.92
CA ALA A 15 -0.95 11.77 6.94
C ALA A 15 -1.42 12.16 8.35
N GLU A 16 -1.36 13.45 8.70
CA GLU A 16 -1.82 13.97 9.99
C GLU A 16 -3.28 13.63 10.26
N MET A 17 -4.16 13.88 9.28
CA MET A 17 -5.59 13.55 9.44
C MET A 17 -5.79 12.04 9.63
N ARG A 18 -4.99 11.20 8.94
CA ARG A 18 -5.08 9.75 9.07
C ARG A 18 -4.66 9.28 10.46
N GLU A 19 -3.54 9.79 10.96
CA GLU A 19 -3.02 9.50 12.29
C GLU A 19 -3.92 10.08 13.41
N GLY A 20 -4.63 11.16 13.12
CA GLY A 20 -5.73 11.67 13.95
C GLY A 20 -7.00 10.81 13.90
N GLY A 21 -7.03 9.75 13.10
CA GLY A 21 -8.13 8.78 13.04
C GLY A 21 -9.21 9.08 12.00
N ALA A 22 -9.02 10.06 11.10
CA ALA A 22 -9.98 10.32 10.04
C ALA A 22 -10.09 9.13 9.06
N THR A 23 -11.31 8.93 8.53
CA THR A 23 -11.57 7.95 7.47
C THR A 23 -11.02 8.44 6.13
N TYR A 24 -10.75 7.52 5.21
CA TYR A 24 -10.32 7.91 3.86
C TYR A 24 -11.35 8.80 3.15
N SER A 25 -12.65 8.55 3.35
CA SER A 25 -13.73 9.38 2.81
C SER A 25 -13.71 10.80 3.38
N ALA A 26 -13.48 10.97 4.69
CA ALA A 26 -13.40 12.29 5.32
C ALA A 26 -12.17 13.08 4.84
N ILE A 27 -11.02 12.41 4.72
CA ILE A 27 -9.79 13.02 4.19
C ILE A 27 -9.98 13.40 2.72
N ALA A 28 -10.57 12.52 1.91
CA ALA A 28 -10.83 12.76 0.50
C ALA A 28 -11.72 13.99 0.29
N ALA A 29 -12.79 14.12 1.09
CA ALA A 29 -13.66 15.30 1.09
C ALA A 29 -12.92 16.58 1.51
N ALA A 30 -12.09 16.52 2.56
CA ALA A 30 -11.35 17.67 3.07
C ALA A 30 -10.29 18.20 2.09
N ILE A 31 -9.62 17.30 1.35
CA ILE A 31 -8.57 17.65 0.39
C ILE A 31 -9.15 17.95 -1.00
N GLY A 32 -10.33 17.40 -1.31
CA GLY A 32 -10.92 17.45 -2.66
C GLY A 32 -10.20 16.52 -3.63
N CYS A 33 -9.96 15.27 -3.22
CA CYS A 33 -9.40 14.21 -4.07
C CYS A 33 -10.12 12.88 -3.88
N SER A 34 -9.69 11.82 -4.57
CA SER A 34 -10.33 10.50 -4.46
C SER A 34 -9.85 9.72 -3.23
N GLU A 35 -10.69 8.85 -2.68
CA GLU A 35 -10.29 7.93 -1.60
C GLU A 35 -9.11 7.04 -1.99
N SER A 36 -9.02 6.64 -3.26
CA SER A 36 -7.88 5.86 -3.76
C SER A 36 -6.60 6.66 -3.66
N THR A 37 -6.63 7.97 -3.97
CA THR A 37 -5.48 8.87 -3.81
C THR A 37 -5.06 8.94 -2.36
N VAL A 38 -6.01 9.15 -1.44
CA VAL A 38 -5.75 9.19 0.00
C VAL A 38 -5.10 7.88 0.47
N TYR A 39 -5.68 6.73 0.12
CA TYR A 39 -5.14 5.42 0.46
C TYR A 39 -3.67 5.28 0.01
N TRP A 40 -3.37 5.65 -1.23
CA TRP A 40 -2.01 5.59 -1.75
C TRP A 40 -1.03 6.50 -1.01
N LYS A 41 -1.48 7.69 -0.58
CA LYS A 41 -0.66 8.63 0.19
C LYS A 41 -0.44 8.14 1.61
N CYS A 42 -1.47 7.67 2.30
CA CYS A 42 -1.32 7.05 3.62
C CYS A 42 -0.40 5.82 3.57
N LEU A 43 -0.57 4.94 2.58
CA LEU A 43 0.27 3.75 2.43
C LEU A 43 1.74 4.12 2.18
N ALA A 44 2.01 5.13 1.34
CA ALA A 44 3.37 5.58 1.07
C ALA A 44 4.02 6.27 2.28
N ALA A 45 3.23 6.99 3.08
CA ALA A 45 3.68 7.67 4.29
C ALA A 45 3.76 6.74 5.53
N GLY A 46 3.21 5.52 5.44
CA GLY A 46 3.05 4.66 6.62
C GLY A 46 2.00 5.15 7.63
N ALA A 47 1.16 6.11 7.25
CA ALA A 47 0.21 6.76 8.15
C ALA A 47 -0.94 5.80 8.55
N GLU A 48 -1.02 5.49 9.84
CA GLU A 48 -1.99 4.56 10.43
C GLU A 48 -2.94 5.28 11.38
N PRO A 49 -4.22 4.88 11.47
CA PRO A 49 -5.13 5.44 12.47
C PRO A 49 -4.76 4.91 13.88
N PRO A 50 -5.13 5.63 14.94
CA PRO A 50 -4.74 5.30 16.31
C PRO A 50 -5.37 3.97 16.77
N ASN A 51 -6.58 3.67 16.29
CA ASN A 51 -7.31 2.45 16.58
C ASN A 51 -7.28 1.48 15.40
N ARG A 52 -6.09 1.22 14.83
CA ARG A 52 -5.96 0.30 13.69
C ARG A 52 -6.49 -1.09 14.05
N ARG A 53 -7.34 -1.64 13.17
CA ARG A 53 -7.82 -3.01 13.34
C ARG A 53 -6.70 -3.99 13.00
N GLN A 54 -6.39 -4.91 13.90
CA GLN A 54 -5.46 -5.99 13.62
C GLN A 54 -6.02 -6.88 12.50
N ILE A 55 -5.27 -7.00 11.39
CA ILE A 55 -5.59 -7.89 10.29
C ILE A 55 -4.99 -9.27 10.60
N LYS A 56 -5.76 -10.33 10.40
CA LYS A 56 -5.28 -11.70 10.56
C LYS A 56 -4.16 -11.99 9.55
N SER A 57 -3.03 -12.54 10.01
CA SER A 57 -1.84 -12.78 9.20
C SER A 57 -2.02 -13.81 8.09
N LYS A 58 -2.87 -14.83 8.30
CA LYS A 58 -3.13 -15.88 7.31
C LYS A 58 -4.50 -15.72 6.66
N VAL A 59 -4.50 -15.40 5.36
CA VAL A 59 -5.72 -15.39 4.55
C VAL A 59 -6.04 -16.82 4.14
N LEU A 60 -7.16 -17.35 4.61
CA LEU A 60 -7.67 -18.65 4.20
C LEU A 60 -8.21 -18.59 2.75
N GLY A 61 -8.20 -19.72 2.05
CA GLY A 61 -8.76 -19.86 0.71
C GLY A 61 -7.75 -19.80 -0.45
N PRO A 62 -8.22 -19.78 -1.70
CA PRO A 62 -7.39 -20.01 -2.87
C PRO A 62 -6.41 -18.87 -3.17
N LEU A 63 -5.27 -19.21 -3.79
CA LEU A 63 -4.24 -18.26 -4.21
C LEU A 63 -4.72 -17.30 -5.31
N VAL A 64 -5.73 -17.70 -6.08
CA VAL A 64 -6.35 -16.88 -7.12
C VAL A 64 -7.83 -16.73 -6.79
N VAL A 65 -8.30 -15.50 -6.71
CA VAL A 65 -9.72 -15.16 -6.49
C VAL A 65 -10.24 -14.33 -7.65
N SER A 66 -11.52 -14.43 -7.98
CA SER A 66 -12.15 -13.55 -8.98
C SER A 66 -12.64 -12.26 -8.30
N ARG A 67 -12.33 -11.10 -8.89
CA ARG A 67 -12.85 -9.79 -8.47
C ARG A 67 -13.35 -9.05 -9.70
N ASN A 68 -14.65 -8.75 -9.73
CA ASN A 68 -15.31 -8.13 -10.87
C ASN A 68 -15.03 -8.87 -12.19
N GLY A 69 -14.99 -10.21 -12.15
CA GLY A 69 -14.71 -11.06 -13.31
C GLY A 69 -13.21 -11.22 -13.66
N TYR A 70 -12.30 -10.51 -12.98
CA TYR A 70 -10.87 -10.60 -13.23
C TYR A 70 -10.14 -11.48 -12.20
N PRO A 71 -9.21 -12.35 -12.62
CA PRO A 71 -8.41 -13.14 -11.70
C PRO A 71 -7.42 -12.24 -10.95
N VAL A 72 -7.44 -12.31 -9.62
CA VAL A 72 -6.52 -11.63 -8.71
C VAL A 72 -5.69 -12.68 -8.00
N ARG A 73 -4.38 -12.70 -8.30
CA ARG A 73 -3.40 -13.61 -7.68
C ARG A 73 -2.82 -12.97 -6.41
N ARG A 74 -2.98 -13.64 -5.27
CA ARG A 74 -2.38 -13.25 -3.98
C ARG A 74 -0.86 -13.33 -4.04
N TYR A 75 -0.17 -12.60 -3.17
CA TYR A 75 1.27 -12.76 -2.96
C TYR A 75 1.50 -13.90 -1.95
N THR A 76 2.51 -14.72 -2.21
CA THR A 76 3.03 -15.70 -1.24
C THR A 76 4.20 -15.11 -0.47
N ASP A 77 4.54 -15.72 0.67
CA ASP A 77 5.71 -15.31 1.46
C ASP A 77 7.02 -15.44 0.65
N ASP A 78 7.11 -16.45 -0.23
CA ASP A 78 8.23 -16.65 -1.14
C ASP A 78 8.33 -15.52 -2.18
N GLU A 79 7.19 -15.10 -2.73
CA GLU A 79 7.15 -13.95 -3.64
C GLU A 79 7.56 -12.67 -2.91
N ASP A 80 7.06 -12.44 -1.69
CA ASP A 80 7.42 -11.25 -0.90
C ASP A 80 8.91 -11.20 -0.59
N ARG A 81 9.51 -12.32 -0.15
CA ARG A 81 10.96 -12.43 0.05
C ARG A 81 11.74 -12.10 -1.21
N ARG A 82 11.25 -12.57 -2.37
CA ARG A 82 11.87 -12.26 -3.66
C ARG A 82 11.72 -10.79 -4.05
N LEU A 83 10.59 -10.15 -3.76
CA LEU A 83 10.41 -8.72 -4.00
C LEU A 83 11.40 -7.89 -3.18
N LEU A 84 11.52 -8.17 -1.88
CA LEU A 84 12.43 -7.46 -0.98
C LEU A 84 13.90 -7.66 -1.38
N ALA A 85 14.29 -8.88 -1.74
CA ALA A 85 15.65 -9.15 -2.21
C ALA A 85 16.01 -8.33 -3.47
N LEU A 86 15.10 -8.29 -4.46
CA LEU A 86 15.33 -7.51 -5.68
C LEU A 86 15.30 -6.00 -5.42
N GLU A 87 14.47 -5.51 -4.49
CA GLU A 87 14.50 -4.11 -4.08
C GLU A 87 15.82 -3.75 -3.40
N ALA A 88 16.34 -4.62 -2.52
CA ALA A 88 17.63 -4.42 -1.85
C ALA A 88 18.82 -4.41 -2.82
N GLU A 89 18.71 -5.09 -3.98
CA GLU A 89 19.65 -4.96 -5.11
C GLU A 89 19.55 -3.61 -5.85
N GLY A 90 18.61 -2.74 -5.50
CA GLY A 90 18.37 -1.46 -6.14
C GLY A 90 17.57 -1.55 -7.44
N ARG A 91 16.87 -2.67 -7.70
CA ARG A 91 16.07 -2.84 -8.92
C ARG A 91 14.86 -1.92 -8.92
N SER A 92 14.53 -1.36 -10.08
CA SER A 92 13.30 -0.60 -10.26
C SER A 92 12.05 -1.51 -10.19
N ASN A 93 10.91 -0.95 -9.78
CA ASN A 93 9.62 -1.65 -9.79
C ASN A 93 9.27 -2.28 -11.16
N ALA A 94 9.74 -1.68 -12.25
CA ALA A 94 9.55 -2.20 -13.60
C ALA A 94 10.36 -3.48 -13.84
N GLU A 95 11.62 -3.51 -13.41
CA GLU A 95 12.49 -4.68 -13.49
C GLU A 95 11.99 -5.81 -12.59
N ILE A 96 11.64 -5.49 -11.34
CA ILE A 96 11.07 -6.45 -10.41
C ILE A 96 9.80 -7.08 -10.99
N GLY A 97 8.92 -6.26 -11.58
CA GLY A 97 7.71 -6.74 -12.26
C GLY A 97 8.01 -7.73 -13.39
N ARG A 98 9.00 -7.43 -14.24
CA ARG A 98 9.44 -8.35 -15.31
C ARG A 98 10.00 -9.66 -14.74
N LEU A 99 10.81 -9.61 -13.69
CA LEU A 99 11.44 -10.78 -13.08
C LEU A 99 10.46 -11.69 -12.32
N THR A 100 9.37 -11.13 -11.80
CA THR A 100 8.37 -11.83 -10.97
C THR A 100 7.05 -12.13 -11.70
N GLY A 101 6.89 -11.63 -12.93
CA GLY A 101 5.63 -11.71 -13.67
C GLY A 101 4.50 -10.91 -13.02
N ARG A 102 4.83 -9.85 -12.27
CA ARG A 102 3.88 -8.95 -11.61
C ARG A 102 3.83 -7.60 -12.32
N ARG A 103 2.70 -6.89 -12.21
CA ARG A 103 2.61 -5.53 -12.75
C ARG A 103 3.46 -4.59 -11.88
N PRO A 104 4.23 -3.65 -12.45
CA PRO A 104 5.10 -2.75 -11.67
C PRO A 104 4.35 -1.97 -10.59
N HIS A 105 3.13 -1.51 -10.90
CA HIS A 105 2.27 -0.82 -9.95
C HIS A 105 1.86 -1.70 -8.75
N THR A 106 1.61 -2.99 -8.98
CA THR A 106 1.27 -3.93 -7.90
C THR A 106 2.49 -4.34 -7.09
N VAL A 107 3.69 -4.29 -7.68
CA VAL A 107 4.95 -4.47 -6.96
C VAL A 107 5.15 -3.31 -6.00
N LYS A 108 5.07 -2.06 -6.49
CA LYS A 108 5.18 -0.86 -5.65
C LYS A 108 4.21 -0.88 -4.47
N ALA A 109 2.94 -1.21 -4.73
CA ALA A 109 1.93 -1.30 -3.66
C ALA A 109 2.32 -2.34 -2.61
N ARG A 110 2.87 -3.48 -3.04
CA ARG A 110 3.26 -4.58 -2.16
C ARG A 110 4.48 -4.23 -1.32
N LEU A 111 5.53 -3.65 -1.91
CA LEU A 111 6.72 -3.20 -1.18
C LEU A 111 6.37 -2.20 -0.08
N MET A 112 5.57 -1.17 -0.37
CA MET A 112 5.10 -0.24 0.66
C MET A 112 4.26 -0.93 1.75
N THR A 113 3.48 -1.95 1.39
CA THR A 113 2.73 -2.74 2.38
C THR A 113 3.67 -3.53 3.30
N LEU A 114 4.73 -4.12 2.75
CA LEU A 114 5.73 -4.88 3.51
C LEU A 114 6.53 -3.97 4.43
N ALA A 115 7.03 -2.84 3.93
CA ALA A 115 7.73 -1.83 4.73
C ALA A 115 6.86 -1.32 5.89
N ARG A 116 5.57 -1.07 5.61
CA ARG A 116 4.61 -0.71 6.66
C ARG A 116 4.44 -1.81 7.70
N HIS A 117 4.37 -3.09 7.29
CA HIS A 117 4.25 -4.19 8.25
C HIS A 117 5.51 -4.36 9.11
N GLU A 118 6.70 -4.15 8.53
CA GLU A 118 7.98 -4.17 9.23
C GLU A 118 8.06 -3.07 10.28
N ALA A 119 7.77 -1.82 9.90
CA ALA A 119 7.72 -0.70 10.85
C ALA A 119 6.75 -0.94 12.02
N LEU A 120 5.58 -1.55 11.72
CA LEU A 120 4.62 -1.90 12.76
C LEU A 120 5.10 -3.03 13.67
N ALA A 121 5.87 -3.98 13.15
CA ALA A 121 6.45 -5.06 13.95
C ALA A 121 7.53 -4.50 14.90
N GLU A 122 8.39 -3.61 14.41
CA GLU A 122 9.43 -2.93 15.20
C GLU A 122 8.84 -2.11 16.36
N MET A 123 7.73 -1.40 16.14
CA MET A 123 7.05 -0.64 17.20
C MET A 123 6.40 -1.52 18.28
N SER A 124 6.22 -2.82 18.02
CA SER A 124 5.55 -3.76 18.92
C SER A 124 6.48 -4.76 19.60
N ALA A 125 7.78 -4.74 19.24
CA ALA A 125 8.83 -5.58 19.80
C ALA A 125 9.49 -4.90 21.01
#